data_AF-A0A7W7XEQ1-F1
#
_entry.id   AF-A0A7W7XEQ1-F1
#
_cell.length_a   1.000
_cell.length_b   1.000
_cell.length_c   1.000
_cell.angle_alpha   90.00
_cell.angle_beta   90.00
_cell.angle_gamma   90.00
#
_symmetry.space_group_name_H-M   'P 1'
#
loop_
_entity.id
_entity.type
_entity.pdbx_description
1 polymer ?
#
loop_
_entity_poly.entity_id
_entity_poly.type
_entity_poly.pdbx_seq_one_letter_code
_entity_poly.pdbx_strand_id
1 'polypeptide(L)'
;MTSWSYTNVGLPTDALQVESITVTPDPPKPGAEAKMVIKGTVQTAIEDGASFDLTVKLGLIKLLHKQFDLFEELRNGSSSEGWSATPDPAGGPIKPGPVELTYVMQLSREIPQGRFKIQFRAFTADEDDLAALDFDFDFMPTAS
;
A
#
# COMPACT_ATOMS: atom_id res chain seq x y z
N MET A 1 -22.71 -1.41 -3.93
CA MET A 1 -21.52 -1.78 -4.71
C MET A 1 -20.34 -1.58 -3.79
N THR A 2 -19.41 -2.54 -3.77
CA THR A 2 -18.12 -2.30 -3.13
C THR A 2 -17.51 -1.05 -3.76
N SER A 3 -16.92 -0.18 -2.96
CA SER A 3 -16.19 0.98 -3.46
C SER A 3 -14.93 1.16 -2.64
N TRP A 4 -13.97 1.87 -3.22
CA TRP A 4 -12.79 2.28 -2.48
C TRP A 4 -12.36 3.67 -2.91
N SER A 5 -11.60 4.32 -2.04
CA SER A 5 -10.96 5.58 -2.32
C SER A 5 -9.66 5.67 -1.52
N TYR A 6 -8.77 6.57 -1.93
CA TYR A 6 -7.58 6.89 -1.17
C TYR A 6 -7.40 8.40 -1.06
N THR A 7 -6.68 8.81 -0.03
CA THR A 7 -6.21 10.18 0.16
C THR A 7 -4.70 10.14 0.38
N ASN A 8 -3.96 10.92 -0.41
CA ASN A 8 -2.56 11.20 -0.09
C ASN A 8 -2.54 12.21 1.06
N VAL A 9 -2.04 11.77 2.22
CA VAL A 9 -1.92 12.56 3.44
C VAL A 9 -0.45 12.82 3.79
N GLY A 10 0.46 12.54 2.84
CA GLY A 10 1.88 12.82 2.93
C GLY A 10 2.24 14.28 2.73
N LEU A 11 3.51 14.60 2.93
CA LEU A 11 4.05 15.94 2.74
C LEU A 11 4.62 16.11 1.32
N PRO A 12 4.69 17.34 0.79
CA PRO A 12 5.39 17.62 -0.47
C PRO A 12 6.89 17.30 -0.40
N THR A 13 7.44 17.16 0.80
CA THR A 13 8.83 16.80 1.08
C THR A 13 9.05 15.29 1.22
N ASP A 14 8.00 14.49 1.23
CA ASP A 14 8.09 13.03 1.34
C ASP A 14 9.00 12.45 0.26
N ALA A 15 9.84 11.48 0.63
CA ALA A 15 10.80 10.88 -0.29
C ALA A 15 10.14 10.26 -1.54
N LEU A 16 8.89 9.79 -1.44
CA LEU A 16 8.07 9.33 -2.56
C LEU A 16 6.85 10.23 -2.76
N GLN A 17 6.80 10.91 -3.90
CA GLN A 17 5.61 11.66 -4.31
C GLN A 17 4.68 10.75 -5.10
N VAL A 18 3.55 10.38 -4.49
CA VAL A 18 2.54 9.51 -5.10
C VAL A 18 1.72 10.29 -6.13
N GLU A 19 1.68 9.79 -7.36
CA GLU A 19 0.98 10.38 -8.50
C GLU A 19 -0.38 9.72 -8.74
N SER A 20 -0.46 8.38 -8.61
CA SER A 20 -1.72 7.66 -8.78
C SER A 20 -1.70 6.30 -8.10
N ILE A 21 -2.87 5.82 -7.72
CA ILE A 21 -3.09 4.47 -7.21
C ILE A 21 -4.25 3.83 -7.94
N THR A 22 -4.08 2.59 -8.38
CA THR A 22 -5.16 1.77 -8.93
C THR A 22 -5.28 0.45 -8.16
N VAL A 23 -6.50 -0.07 -8.08
CA VAL A 23 -6.80 -1.39 -7.51
C VAL A 23 -7.61 -2.17 -8.52
N THR A 24 -7.18 -3.37 -8.86
CA THR A 24 -7.82 -4.24 -9.85
C THR A 24 -8.17 -5.59 -9.22
N PRO A 25 -9.40 -6.12 -9.39
CA PRO A 25 -10.53 -5.48 -10.07
C PRO A 25 -11.03 -4.24 -9.30
N ASP A 26 -11.66 -3.30 -10.01
CA ASP A 26 -12.28 -2.11 -9.44
C ASP A 26 -13.82 -2.22 -9.53
N PRO A 27 -14.55 -2.39 -8.41
CA PRO A 27 -14.05 -2.49 -7.04
C PRO A 27 -13.46 -3.87 -6.71
N PRO A 28 -12.59 -3.97 -5.69
CA PRO A 28 -12.01 -5.23 -5.25
C PRO A 28 -13.09 -6.20 -4.77
N LYS A 29 -12.89 -7.50 -5.03
CA LYS A 29 -13.91 -8.53 -4.77
C LYS A 29 -13.42 -9.53 -3.72
N PRO A 30 -14.17 -9.74 -2.62
CA PRO A 30 -13.87 -10.82 -1.69
C PRO A 30 -13.79 -12.17 -2.41
N GLY A 31 -12.81 -13.00 -2.03
CA GLY A 31 -12.58 -14.30 -2.64
C GLY A 31 -11.82 -14.30 -3.97
N ALA A 32 -11.38 -13.14 -4.45
CA ALA A 32 -10.59 -12.98 -5.67
C ALA A 32 -9.22 -12.37 -5.37
N GLU A 33 -8.29 -12.54 -6.29
CA GLU A 33 -7.04 -11.79 -6.29
C GLU A 33 -7.32 -10.29 -6.48
N ALA A 34 -6.57 -9.46 -5.77
CA ALA A 34 -6.54 -8.02 -5.95
C ALA A 34 -5.11 -7.56 -6.18
N LYS A 35 -4.93 -6.67 -7.15
CA LYS A 35 -3.66 -6.02 -7.47
C LYS A 35 -3.78 -4.52 -7.22
N MET A 36 -2.96 -4.00 -6.32
CA MET A 36 -2.78 -2.57 -6.09
C MET A 36 -1.51 -2.09 -6.79
N VAL A 37 -1.58 -0.98 -7.51
CA VAL A 37 -0.44 -0.36 -8.19
C VAL A 37 -0.34 1.10 -7.76
N ILE A 38 0.78 1.47 -7.16
CA ILE A 38 1.11 2.84 -6.75
C ILE A 38 2.18 3.35 -7.70
N LYS A 39 1.90 4.44 -8.40
CA LYS A 39 2.85 5.15 -9.25
C LYS A 39 3.25 6.45 -8.59
N GLY A 40 4.53 6.76 -8.66
CA GLY A 40 5.06 8.00 -8.13
C GLY A 40 6.48 8.30 -8.59
N THR A 41 7.02 9.37 -8.05
CA THR A 41 8.39 9.80 -8.28
C THR A 41 9.16 9.84 -6.96
N VAL A 42 10.26 9.10 -6.90
CA VAL A 42 11.20 9.10 -5.78
C VAL A 42 12.09 10.34 -5.88
N GLN A 43 12.04 11.21 -4.87
CA GLN A 43 12.82 12.44 -4.80
C GLN A 43 14.22 12.18 -4.26
N THR A 44 14.33 11.30 -3.26
CA THR A 44 15.57 10.94 -2.57
C THR A 44 15.66 9.42 -2.50
N ALA A 45 16.86 8.86 -2.64
CA ALA A 45 17.04 7.41 -2.64
C ALA A 45 16.43 6.79 -1.38
N ILE A 46 15.65 5.73 -1.56
CA ILE A 46 15.06 4.97 -0.45
C ILE A 46 16.01 3.81 -0.18
N GLU A 47 16.61 3.80 1.00
CA GLU A 47 17.64 2.83 1.41
C GLU A 47 17.07 1.69 2.25
N ASP A 48 17.85 0.61 2.37
CA ASP A 48 17.55 -0.52 3.26
C ASP A 48 17.41 -0.03 4.71
N GLY A 49 16.42 -0.56 5.43
CA GLY A 49 15.96 -0.02 6.72
C GLY A 49 14.77 0.95 6.62
N ALA A 50 14.36 1.36 5.41
CA ALA A 50 13.07 2.02 5.21
C ALA A 50 11.92 1.10 5.68
N SER A 51 10.91 1.66 6.33
CA SER A 51 9.82 0.89 6.95
C SER A 51 8.46 1.52 6.72
N PHE A 52 7.39 0.78 7.01
CA PHE A 52 6.05 1.35 7.04
C PHE A 52 5.17 0.74 8.12
N ASP A 53 4.39 1.60 8.78
CA ASP A 53 3.31 1.22 9.67
C ASP A 53 2.02 0.98 8.89
N LEU A 54 1.49 -0.22 9.01
CA LEU A 54 0.18 -0.60 8.51
C LEU A 54 -0.83 -0.65 9.65
N THR A 55 -1.84 0.21 9.58
CA THR A 55 -2.99 0.17 10.48
C THR A 55 -4.25 -0.18 9.71
N VAL A 56 -4.96 -1.24 10.12
CA VAL A 56 -6.25 -1.64 9.55
C VAL A 56 -7.33 -1.51 10.61
N LYS A 57 -8.41 -0.80 10.28
CA LYS A 57 -9.58 -0.62 11.13
C LYS A 57 -10.83 -1.13 10.43
N LEU A 58 -11.75 -1.72 11.18
CA LEU A 58 -13.14 -2.00 10.77
C LEU A 58 -14.06 -1.13 11.63
N GLY A 59 -14.63 -0.07 11.03
CA GLY A 59 -15.26 0.99 11.80
C GLY A 59 -14.28 1.64 12.78
N LEU A 60 -14.58 1.58 14.08
CA LEU A 60 -13.73 2.13 15.15
C LEU A 60 -12.72 1.12 15.72
N ILE A 61 -12.84 -0.17 15.37
CA ILE A 61 -12.02 -1.24 15.92
C ILE A 61 -10.73 -1.34 15.10
N LYS A 62 -9.57 -1.32 15.77
CA LYS A 62 -8.26 -1.58 15.17
C LYS A 62 -8.03 -3.10 15.10
N LEU A 63 -8.01 -3.64 13.88
CA LEU A 63 -7.79 -5.06 13.60
C LEU A 63 -6.31 -5.40 13.51
N LEU A 64 -5.52 -4.51 12.90
CA LEU A 64 -4.09 -4.67 12.72
C LEU A 64 -3.39 -3.33 12.97
N HIS A 65 -2.25 -3.39 13.63
CA HIS A 65 -1.28 -2.31 13.67
C HIS A 65 0.10 -2.94 13.81
N LYS A 66 0.91 -2.85 12.75
CA LYS A 66 2.22 -3.49 12.68
C LYS A 66 3.13 -2.68 11.76
N GLN A 67 4.40 -2.60 12.15
CA GLN A 67 5.48 -2.04 11.34
C GLN A 67 6.11 -3.16 10.50
N PHE A 68 6.46 -2.83 9.26
CA PHE A 68 7.09 -3.72 8.29
C PHE A 68 8.35 -3.06 7.71
N ASP A 69 9.38 -3.86 7.43
CA ASP A 69 10.55 -3.41 6.67
C ASP A 69 10.23 -3.46 5.16
N LEU A 70 10.41 -2.34 4.47
CA LEU A 70 10.04 -2.23 3.05
C LEU A 70 10.87 -3.18 2.17
N PHE A 71 12.16 -3.32 2.44
CA PHE A 71 13.04 -4.13 1.62
C PHE A 71 12.90 -5.63 1.91
N GLU A 72 12.61 -6.02 3.15
CA GLU A 72 12.20 -7.39 3.45
C GLU A 72 10.91 -7.75 2.73
N GLU A 73 9.89 -6.88 2.74
CA GLU A 73 8.64 -7.11 2.02
C GLU A 73 8.86 -7.22 0.49
N LEU A 74 9.76 -6.40 -0.08
CA LEU A 74 10.13 -6.50 -1.51
C LEU A 74 10.90 -7.79 -1.84
N ARG A 75 11.79 -8.26 -0.95
CA ARG A 75 12.56 -9.51 -1.14
C ARG A 75 11.67 -10.75 -1.02
N ASN A 76 10.71 -10.71 -0.10
CA ASN A 76 9.77 -11.80 0.14
C ASN A 76 8.63 -11.84 -0.87
N GLY A 77 8.38 -10.72 -1.55
CA GLY A 77 7.34 -10.59 -2.57
C GLY A 77 7.79 -10.96 -3.99
N SER A 78 6.82 -10.96 -4.89
CA SER A 78 7.00 -11.29 -6.31
C SER A 78 5.93 -10.60 -7.16
N SER A 79 6.00 -10.77 -8.48
CA SER A 79 4.96 -10.26 -9.39
C SER A 79 3.61 -10.99 -9.26
N SER A 80 3.56 -12.13 -8.58
CA SER A 80 2.35 -12.96 -8.41
C SER A 80 1.76 -12.90 -7.00
N GLU A 81 2.52 -12.47 -6.00
CA GLU A 81 2.06 -12.37 -4.61
C GLU A 81 3.03 -11.46 -3.83
N GLY A 82 2.50 -10.62 -2.94
CA GLY A 82 3.31 -9.71 -2.14
C GLY A 82 3.71 -8.44 -2.88
N TRP A 83 4.76 -7.78 -2.37
CA TRP A 83 5.26 -6.52 -2.90
C TRP A 83 6.27 -6.71 -4.02
N SER A 84 6.28 -5.80 -4.98
CA SER A 84 7.32 -5.67 -6.00
C SER A 84 7.49 -4.21 -6.41
N ALA A 85 8.68 -3.86 -6.89
CA ALA A 85 9.01 -2.51 -7.36
C ALA A 85 9.52 -2.56 -8.81
N THR A 86 9.18 -1.54 -9.60
CA THR A 86 9.71 -1.32 -10.94
C THR A 86 10.25 0.11 -11.05
N PRO A 87 11.53 0.33 -11.42
CA PRO A 87 12.55 -0.69 -11.65
C PRO A 87 12.87 -1.52 -10.38
N ASP A 88 13.22 -2.79 -10.58
CA ASP A 88 13.62 -3.67 -9.48
C ASP A 88 14.93 -3.15 -8.85
N PRO A 89 14.96 -2.88 -7.53
CA PRO A 89 16.18 -2.45 -6.86
C PRO A 89 17.28 -3.51 -6.81
N ALA A 90 16.99 -4.79 -7.11
CA ALA A 90 17.93 -5.91 -7.12
C ALA A 90 18.72 -6.04 -5.81
N GLY A 91 18.05 -5.78 -4.68
CA GLY A 91 18.65 -5.79 -3.33
C GLY A 91 19.42 -4.52 -2.96
N GLY A 92 19.53 -3.54 -3.85
CA GLY A 92 20.07 -2.20 -3.58
C GLY A 92 18.98 -1.18 -3.23
N PRO A 93 19.29 0.13 -3.18
CA PRO A 93 18.31 1.18 -2.90
C PRO A 93 17.37 1.42 -4.10
N ILE A 94 16.15 1.90 -3.82
CA ILE A 94 15.27 2.47 -4.85
C ILE A 94 15.79 3.87 -5.17
N LYS A 95 16.27 4.05 -6.40
CA LYS A 95 16.92 5.29 -6.84
C LYS A 95 15.91 6.40 -7.12
N PRO A 96 16.33 7.68 -7.05
CA PRO A 96 15.52 8.80 -7.50
C PRO A 96 15.02 8.63 -8.93
N GLY A 97 13.77 9.00 -9.18
CA GLY A 97 13.09 8.86 -10.46
C GLY A 97 11.72 8.17 -10.36
N PRO A 98 11.09 7.89 -11.52
CA PRO A 98 9.79 7.22 -11.55
C PRO A 98 9.87 5.81 -10.97
N VAL A 99 8.89 5.46 -10.14
CA VAL A 99 8.74 4.12 -9.57
C VAL A 99 7.29 3.65 -9.63
N GLU A 100 7.12 2.34 -9.83
CA GLU A 100 5.86 1.64 -9.66
C GLU A 100 6.02 0.61 -8.53
N LEU A 101 5.21 0.73 -7.47
CA LEU A 101 5.09 -0.27 -6.42
C LEU A 101 3.82 -1.07 -6.66
N THR A 102 3.95 -2.38 -6.79
CA THR A 102 2.83 -3.31 -6.98
C THR A 102 2.67 -4.18 -5.74
N TYR A 103 1.45 -4.34 -5.27
CA TYR A 103 1.09 -5.31 -4.24
C TYR A 103 -0.01 -6.23 -4.75
N VAL A 104 0.25 -7.54 -4.80
CA VAL A 104 -0.71 -8.57 -5.19
C VAL A 104 -1.12 -9.38 -3.96
N MET A 105 -2.43 -9.50 -3.71
CA MET A 105 -2.96 -10.23 -2.57
C MET A 105 -4.20 -11.06 -2.92
N GLN A 106 -4.38 -12.18 -2.24
CA GLN A 106 -5.62 -12.95 -2.30
C GLN A 106 -6.60 -12.45 -1.25
N LEU A 107 -7.72 -11.85 -1.67
CA LEU A 107 -8.77 -11.44 -0.75
C LEU A 107 -9.56 -12.66 -0.26
N SER A 108 -9.67 -12.81 1.06
CA SER A 108 -10.46 -13.91 1.65
C SER A 108 -11.95 -13.78 1.29
N ARG A 109 -12.63 -14.92 1.12
CA ARG A 109 -14.10 -14.97 0.98
C ARG A 109 -14.82 -14.56 2.26
N GLU A 110 -14.13 -14.65 3.39
CA GLU A 110 -14.67 -14.40 4.73
C GLU A 110 -14.42 -12.97 5.22
N ILE A 111 -13.97 -12.06 4.34
CA ILE A 111 -13.83 -10.64 4.70
C ILE A 111 -15.17 -10.13 5.26
N PRO A 112 -15.20 -9.63 6.51
CA PRO A 112 -16.42 -9.14 7.12
C PRO A 112 -17.05 -8.02 6.28
N GLN A 113 -18.37 -7.97 6.27
CA GLN A 113 -19.07 -6.83 5.71
C GLN A 113 -18.82 -5.59 6.59
N GLY A 114 -18.39 -4.51 5.95
CA GLY A 114 -18.20 -3.24 6.65
C GLY A 114 -17.21 -2.33 5.94
N ARG A 115 -16.94 -1.20 6.62
CA ARG A 115 -16.02 -0.17 6.14
C ARG A 115 -14.66 -0.36 6.78
N PHE A 116 -13.67 -0.61 5.94
CA PHE A 116 -12.29 -0.72 6.34
C PHE A 116 -11.57 0.60 6.08
N LYS A 117 -10.87 1.09 7.10
CA LYS A 117 -9.91 2.18 6.94
C LYS A 117 -8.50 1.61 7.09
N ILE A 118 -7.68 1.78 6.07
CA ILE A 118 -6.30 1.33 6.04
C ILE A 118 -5.40 2.57 6.00
N GLN A 119 -4.41 2.62 6.89
CA GLN A 119 -3.46 3.72 6.97
C GLN A 119 -2.06 3.15 6.78
N PHE A 120 -1.34 3.70 5.81
CA PHE A 120 0.08 3.46 5.58
C PHE A 120 0.85 4.71 5.97
N ARG A 121 1.84 4.56 6.85
CA ARG A 121 2.82 5.60 7.18
C ARG A 121 4.20 5.02 6.95
N ALA A 122 4.88 5.50 5.92
CA ALA A 122 6.18 5.00 5.54
C ALA A 122 7.27 5.99 5.96
N PHE A 123 8.41 5.45 6.35
CA PHE A 123 9.56 6.19 6.83
C PHE A 123 10.82 5.73 6.10
N THR A 124 11.77 6.65 5.91
CA THR A 124 13.11 6.33 5.39
C THR A 124 13.91 5.58 6.46
N ALA A 125 15.10 5.10 6.09
CA ALA A 125 16.03 4.48 7.05
C ALA A 125 16.48 5.44 8.17
N ASP A 126 16.40 6.75 7.93
CA ASP A 126 16.71 7.80 8.90
C ASP A 126 15.48 8.25 9.71
N GLU A 127 14.36 7.53 9.60
CA GLU A 127 13.06 7.83 10.25
C GLU A 127 12.37 9.13 9.76
N ASP A 128 12.79 9.69 8.63
CA ASP A 128 12.08 10.80 7.96
C ASP A 128 10.84 10.32 7.18
N ASP A 129 9.91 11.24 6.89
CA ASP A 129 8.68 10.92 6.13
C ASP A 129 8.98 10.43 4.69
N LEU A 130 8.55 9.21 4.37
CA LEU A 130 8.71 8.62 3.03
C LEU A 130 7.45 8.75 2.20
N ALA A 131 6.29 8.39 2.75
CA ALA A 131 4.98 8.54 2.14
C ALA A 131 3.88 8.28 3.18
N ALA A 132 2.72 8.96 3.04
CA ALA A 132 1.55 8.66 3.88
C ALA A 132 0.25 8.56 3.06
N LEU A 133 -0.45 7.44 3.20
CA LEU A 133 -1.68 7.13 2.48
C LEU A 133 -2.78 6.65 3.43
N ASP A 134 -4.00 7.14 3.22
CA ASP A 134 -5.21 6.62 3.84
C ASP A 134 -6.10 6.03 2.76
N PHE A 135 -6.60 4.82 2.98
CA PHE A 135 -7.57 4.14 2.12
C PHE A 135 -8.85 3.87 2.88
N ASP A 136 -9.97 4.02 2.19
CA ASP A 136 -11.29 3.62 2.65
C ASP A 136 -11.84 2.57 1.67
N PHE A 137 -12.13 1.37 2.16
CA PHE A 137 -12.77 0.28 1.40
C PHE A 137 -14.13 -0.02 2.02
N ASP A 138 -15.20 0.05 1.22
CA ASP A 138 -16.56 -0.26 1.65
C ASP A 138 -17.00 -1.62 1.10
N PHE A 139 -17.05 -2.65 1.96
CA PHE A 139 -17.55 -3.99 1.64
C PHE A 139 -18.97 -4.22 2.16
N MET A 140 -19.76 -3.17 2.40
CA MET A 140 -21.16 -3.33 2.79
C MET A 140 -21.98 -4.00 1.66
N PRO A 141 -22.94 -4.88 2.01
CA PRO A 141 -23.85 -5.45 1.03
C PRO A 141 -24.66 -4.34 0.37
N THR A 142 -24.85 -4.44 -0.94
CA THR A 142 -25.74 -3.52 -1.65
C THR A 142 -27.18 -3.85 -1.28
N ALA A 143 -27.98 -2.87 -0.87
CA ALA A 143 -29.42 -3.04 -0.80
C ALA A 143 -29.93 -3.43 -2.20
N SER A 144 -30.68 -4.52 -2.28
CA SER A 144 -31.33 -5.00 -3.50
C SER A 144 -32.59 -4.20 -3.80
#